data_AF-A0A820RFJ1-F1
#
_entry.id   AF-A0A820RFJ1-F1
#
_cell.length_a   1.000
_cell.length_b   1.000
_cell.length_c   1.000
_cell.angle_alpha   90.00
_cell.angle_beta   90.00
_cell.angle_gamma   90.00
#
_symmetry.space_group_name_H-M   'P 1'
#
loop_
_entity.id
_entity.type
_entity.pdbx_description
1 polymer ?
#
loop_
_entity_poly.entity_id
_entity_poly.type
_entity_poly.pdbx_seq_one_letter_code
_entity_poly.pdbx_strand_id
1 'polypeptide(L)'
;MVTDYHLFYMKIDATRDELLDEWGRELTCEEDVWRMFACYIGGEKNTSNKVVRHFPWTDEELSLETTLIQNNLIEFNRRGILTINSQPAVNGKPSSDPIVGWGTSNGYVYQKAYLEFFLFNNKSKKHASIIG
;
A
#
# COMPACT_ATOMS: atom_id res chain seq x y z
N MET A 1 -11.06 6.98 23.65
CA MET A 1 -10.24 5.77 23.47
C MET A 1 -10.99 4.90 22.49
N VAL A 2 -10.40 4.57 21.34
CA VAL A 2 -11.01 3.60 20.43
C VAL A 2 -10.79 2.24 21.06
N THR A 3 -11.83 1.71 21.70
CA THR A 3 -11.84 0.39 22.36
C THR A 3 -12.97 -0.42 21.79
N ASP A 4 -12.68 -1.12 20.70
CA ASP A 4 -13.02 -2.53 20.46
C ASP A 4 -12.57 -2.83 19.04
N TYR A 5 -11.47 -3.59 18.89
CA TYR A 5 -11.15 -4.19 17.61
C TYR A 5 -12.17 -5.30 17.42
N HIS A 6 -13.28 -4.98 16.77
CA HIS A 6 -14.23 -5.98 16.33
C HIS A 6 -13.46 -7.01 15.50
N LEU A 7 -13.12 -8.15 16.11
CA LEU A 7 -12.43 -9.29 15.50
C LEU A 7 -13.11 -9.80 14.22
N PHE A 8 -14.34 -9.37 13.96
CA PHE A 8 -15.09 -9.60 12.73
C PHE A 8 -14.68 -8.69 11.55
N TYR A 9 -14.19 -7.46 11.79
CA TYR A 9 -13.77 -6.52 10.74
C TYR A 9 -12.31 -6.73 10.27
N MET A 10 -11.54 -7.58 10.95
CA MET A 10 -10.16 -7.93 10.55
C MET A 10 -10.07 -9.32 9.91
N LYS A 11 -11.20 -9.89 9.49
CA LYS A 11 -11.20 -11.19 8.83
C LYS A 11 -10.91 -11.00 7.36
N ILE A 12 -9.66 -11.28 7.00
CA ILE A 12 -9.27 -11.45 5.61
C ILE A 12 -10.00 -12.67 5.06
N ASP A 13 -10.64 -12.52 3.89
CA ASP A 13 -11.36 -13.60 3.20
C ASP A 13 -10.39 -14.55 2.48
N ALA A 14 -9.51 -15.20 3.25
CA ALA A 14 -8.53 -16.17 2.77
C ALA A 14 -8.27 -17.24 3.83
N THR A 15 -7.94 -18.44 3.37
CA THR A 15 -7.48 -19.50 4.27
C THR A 15 -6.08 -19.19 4.80
N ARG A 16 -5.74 -19.77 5.95
CA ARG A 16 -4.39 -19.64 6.53
C ARG A 16 -3.30 -20.09 5.56
N ASP A 17 -3.52 -21.17 4.82
CA ASP A 17 -2.54 -21.68 3.86
C ASP A 17 -2.34 -20.74 2.67
N GLU A 18 -3.41 -20.09 2.18
CA GLU A 18 -3.30 -19.05 1.15
C GLU A 18 -2.50 -17.85 1.65
N LEU A 19 -2.77 -17.37 2.86
CA LEU A 19 -2.00 -16.27 3.46
C LEU A 19 -0.54 -16.63 3.67
N LEU A 20 -0.24 -17.86 4.09
CA LEU A 20 1.14 -18.33 4.23
C LEU A 20 1.85 -18.44 2.87
N ASP A 21 1.14 -18.86 1.83
CA ASP A 21 1.65 -18.93 0.46
C ASP A 21 1.93 -17.53 -0.12
N GLU A 22 1.10 -16.53 0.20
CA GLU A 22 1.25 -15.14 -0.25
C GLU A 22 2.27 -14.35 0.57
N TRP A 23 2.24 -14.44 1.90
CA TRP A 23 3.06 -13.61 2.79
C TRP A 23 4.40 -14.25 3.14
N GLY A 24 4.55 -15.56 2.91
CA GLY A 24 5.74 -16.34 3.22
C GLY A 24 5.48 -17.31 4.37
N ARG A 25 5.77 -18.59 4.12
CA ARG A 25 5.70 -19.67 5.13
C ARG A 25 6.76 -19.52 6.22
N GLU A 26 7.90 -18.92 5.87
CA GLU A 26 9.01 -18.61 6.76
C GLU A 26 9.53 -17.21 6.43
N LEU A 27 9.83 -16.41 7.46
CA LEU A 27 10.44 -15.09 7.34
C LEU A 27 11.81 -15.14 8.01
N THR A 28 12.86 -14.82 7.25
CA THR A 28 14.25 -14.95 7.71
C THR A 28 14.90 -13.60 7.98
N CYS A 29 14.39 -12.54 7.35
CA CYS A 29 14.90 -11.18 7.46
C CYS A 29 13.80 -10.13 7.25
N GLU A 30 14.09 -8.85 7.53
CA GLU A 30 13.15 -7.75 7.31
C GLU A 30 12.77 -7.62 5.83
N GLU A 31 13.73 -7.87 4.93
CA GLU A 31 13.57 -7.81 3.48
C GLU A 31 12.49 -8.76 2.96
N ASP A 32 12.19 -9.86 3.67
CA ASP A 32 11.10 -10.76 3.30
C ASP A 32 9.73 -10.04 3.46
N VAL A 33 9.58 -9.24 4.52
CA VAL A 33 8.38 -8.41 4.73
C VAL A 33 8.32 -7.29 3.70
N TRP A 34 9.45 -6.64 3.40
CA TRP A 34 9.51 -5.56 2.41
C TRP A 34 9.10 -6.04 1.01
N ARG A 35 9.56 -7.24 0.64
CA ARG A 35 9.19 -7.89 -0.62
C ARG A 35 7.68 -8.16 -0.67
N MET A 36 7.07 -8.61 0.43
CA MET A 36 5.62 -8.83 0.48
C MET A 36 4.84 -7.54 0.14
N PHE A 37 5.22 -6.41 0.75
CA PHE A 37 4.59 -5.12 0.46
C PHE A 37 4.79 -4.69 -1.00
N ALA A 38 6.02 -4.84 -1.52
CA ALA A 38 6.31 -4.50 -2.91
C ALA A 38 5.54 -5.39 -3.91
N CYS A 39 5.41 -6.69 -3.63
CA CYS A 39 4.62 -7.62 -4.44
C CYS A 39 3.13 -7.29 -4.42
N TYR A 40 2.57 -6.92 -3.25
CA TYR A 40 1.17 -6.48 -3.14
C TYR A 40 0.89 -5.25 -4.01
N ILE A 41 1.75 -4.23 -3.93
CA ILE A 41 1.59 -3.01 -4.73
C ILE A 41 1.82 -3.26 -6.22
N GLY A 42 2.82 -4.07 -6.59
CA GLY A 42 3.19 -4.30 -7.99
C GLY A 42 2.41 -5.39 -8.71
N GLY A 43 1.66 -6.23 -7.99
CA GLY A 43 1.02 -7.42 -8.55
C GLY A 43 2.02 -8.50 -9.02
N GLU A 44 3.30 -8.35 -8.68
CA GLU A 44 4.35 -9.32 -8.99
C GLU A 44 4.20 -10.57 -8.13
N LYS A 45 4.70 -11.71 -8.63
CA LYS A 45 4.73 -12.94 -7.84
C LYS A 45 5.84 -12.89 -6.79
N ASN A 46 5.55 -13.39 -5.60
CA ASN A 46 6.50 -13.57 -4.53
C ASN A 46 7.49 -14.74 -4.81
N THR A 47 8.36 -15.03 -3.85
CA THR A 47 9.34 -16.13 -3.93
C THR A 47 8.72 -17.52 -4.08
N SER A 48 7.46 -17.70 -3.67
CA SER A 48 6.67 -18.93 -3.83
C SER A 48 5.87 -18.96 -5.13
N ASN A 49 6.14 -18.05 -6.07
CA ASN A 49 5.43 -17.93 -7.36
C ASN A 49 3.91 -17.65 -7.19
N LYS A 50 3.53 -16.97 -6.11
CA LYS A 50 2.15 -16.56 -5.79
C LYS A 50 2.00 -15.04 -5.87
N VAL A 51 0.88 -14.57 -6.40
CA VAL A 51 0.54 -13.14 -6.39
C VAL A 51 -0.01 -12.79 -5.01
N VAL A 52 0.51 -11.73 -4.39
CA VAL A 52 0.02 -11.25 -3.09
C VAL A 52 -1.24 -10.42 -3.33
N ARG A 53 -2.40 -10.93 -2.90
CA ARG A 53 -3.70 -10.27 -3.07
C ARG A 53 -4.22 -9.70 -1.77
N HIS A 54 -3.84 -10.33 -0.66
CA HIS A 54 -4.33 -9.95 0.66
C HIS A 54 -3.30 -9.09 1.38
N PHE A 55 -3.77 -8.05 2.07
CA PHE A 55 -2.92 -7.16 2.84
C PHE A 55 -3.50 -6.96 4.26
N PRO A 56 -2.67 -6.95 5.33
CA PRO A 56 -3.20 -6.91 6.69
C PRO A 56 -4.01 -5.66 7.07
N TRP A 57 -3.91 -4.58 6.29
CA TRP A 57 -4.55 -3.29 6.59
C TRP A 57 -5.71 -2.93 5.66
N THR A 58 -5.94 -3.69 4.59
CA THR A 58 -7.07 -3.47 3.67
C THR A 58 -7.47 -4.76 2.98
N ASP A 59 -8.78 -4.98 2.91
CA ASP A 59 -9.39 -6.04 2.10
C ASP A 59 -9.83 -5.52 0.72
N GLU A 60 -9.62 -4.23 0.44
CA GLU A 60 -9.97 -3.61 -0.84
C GLU A 60 -8.84 -3.70 -1.86
N GLU A 61 -9.21 -3.75 -3.15
CA GLU A 61 -8.26 -3.61 -4.24
C GLU A 61 -7.62 -2.22 -4.25
N LEU A 62 -6.42 -2.12 -4.83
CA LEU A 62 -5.75 -0.83 -4.97
C LEU A 62 -6.58 0.13 -5.81
N SER A 63 -6.87 1.30 -5.24
CA SER A 63 -7.53 2.39 -5.97
C SER A 63 -6.76 2.74 -7.24
N LEU A 64 -7.48 3.14 -8.29
CA LEU A 64 -6.88 3.57 -9.56
C LEU A 64 -5.90 4.72 -9.38
N GLU A 65 -6.09 5.59 -8.37
CA GLU A 65 -5.16 6.70 -8.11
C GLU A 65 -3.76 6.22 -7.69
N THR A 66 -3.67 5.05 -7.04
CA THR A 66 -2.40 4.42 -6.66
C THR A 66 -1.55 4.11 -7.88
N THR A 67 -2.15 3.80 -9.02
CA THR A 67 -1.43 3.53 -10.28
C THR A 67 -0.56 4.71 -10.73
N LEU A 68 -0.93 5.94 -10.35
CA LEU A 68 -0.18 7.16 -10.70
C LEU A 68 1.18 7.24 -9.98
N ILE A 69 1.33 6.55 -8.84
CA ILE A 69 2.52 6.56 -7.99
C ILE A 69 3.06 5.16 -7.68
N GLN A 70 2.52 4.13 -8.32
CA GLN A 70 2.78 2.72 -8.03
C GLN A 70 4.28 2.38 -8.05
N ASN A 71 5.02 2.80 -9.08
CA ASN A 71 6.45 2.51 -9.20
C ASN A 71 7.27 3.11 -8.03
N ASN A 72 6.90 4.30 -7.57
CA ASN A 72 7.55 4.94 -6.42
C ASN A 72 7.24 4.16 -5.14
N LEU A 73 5.99 3.75 -4.95
CA LEU A 73 5.57 2.94 -3.80
C LEU A 73 6.29 1.59 -3.78
N ILE A 74 6.43 0.91 -4.92
CA ILE A 74 7.20 -0.35 -5.01
C ILE A 74 8.63 -0.12 -4.54
N GLU A 75 9.28 0.95 -5.02
CA GLU A 75 10.67 1.25 -4.66
C GLU A 75 10.83 1.63 -3.18
N PHE A 76 9.88 2.40 -2.64
CA PHE A 76 9.83 2.73 -1.22
C PHE A 76 9.72 1.46 -0.36
N ASN A 77 8.81 0.56 -0.70
CA ASN A 77 8.63 -0.70 0.01
C ASN A 77 9.89 -1.59 -0.09
N ARG A 78 10.50 -1.70 -1.28
CA ARG A 78 11.77 -2.44 -1.48
C ARG A 78 12.94 -1.89 -0.66
N ARG A 79 12.87 -0.63 -0.23
CA ARG A 79 13.87 0.03 0.64
C ARG A 79 13.49 -0.01 2.13
N GLY A 80 12.36 -0.62 2.49
CA GLY A 80 11.90 -0.72 3.88
C GLY A 80 11.10 0.48 4.38
N ILE A 81 10.56 1.29 3.47
CA ILE A 81 9.51 2.29 3.76
C ILE A 81 8.18 1.59 3.49
N LEU A 82 7.60 1.00 4.53
CA LEU A 82 6.47 0.07 4.40
C LEU A 82 5.14 0.81 4.35
N THR A 83 4.69 1.14 3.13
CA THR A 83 3.54 2.02 2.89
C THR A 83 2.22 1.31 3.16
N ILE A 84 1.33 1.95 3.91
CA ILE A 84 -0.02 1.45 4.21
C ILE A 84 -1.14 2.33 3.65
N ASN A 85 -0.83 3.60 3.33
CA ASN A 85 -1.77 4.51 2.69
C ASN A 85 -1.01 5.57 1.87
N SER A 86 -1.61 6.05 0.79
CA SER A 86 -1.01 7.03 -0.10
C SER A 86 -2.05 7.75 -0.95
N GLN A 87 -1.80 9.01 -1.28
CA GLN A 87 -2.61 9.78 -2.22
C GLN A 87 -1.69 10.63 -3.12
N PRO A 88 -1.89 10.65 -4.45
CA PRO A 88 -1.09 11.48 -5.33
C PRO A 88 -1.43 12.97 -5.20
N ALA A 89 -0.52 13.85 -5.61
CA ALA A 89 -0.85 15.25 -5.78
C ALA A 89 -1.72 15.44 -7.04
N VAL A 90 -2.82 16.16 -6.89
CA VAL A 90 -3.71 16.53 -8.00
C VAL A 90 -3.87 18.04 -8.02
N ASN A 91 -3.60 18.64 -9.17
CA ASN A 91 -3.67 20.08 -9.37
C ASN A 91 -4.74 20.43 -10.42
N GLY A 92 -5.97 20.66 -9.97
CA GLY A 92 -7.05 21.18 -10.82
C GLY A 92 -7.46 20.23 -11.94
N LYS A 93 -7.59 18.93 -11.65
CA LYS A 93 -8.17 17.98 -12.63
C LYS A 93 -9.68 18.16 -12.73
N PRO A 94 -10.32 17.91 -13.90
CA PRO A 94 -11.78 17.96 -14.01
C PRO A 94 -12.45 17.04 -12.97
N SER A 95 -13.59 17.46 -12.42
CA SER A 95 -14.38 16.62 -11.50
C SER A 95 -14.90 15.33 -12.13
N SER A 96 -14.87 15.24 -13.47
CA SER A 96 -15.20 14.04 -14.25
C SER A 96 -13.98 13.20 -14.65
N ASP A 97 -12.78 13.45 -14.09
CA ASP A 97 -11.59 12.64 -14.37
C ASP A 97 -11.83 11.17 -13.95
N PRO A 98 -11.50 10.18 -14.79
CA PRO A 98 -11.84 8.78 -14.52
C PRO A 98 -11.04 8.14 -13.38
N ILE A 99 -9.97 8.78 -12.91
CA ILE A 99 -9.07 8.24 -11.87
C ILE A 99 -9.31 8.94 -10.54
N VAL A 100 -9.35 10.27 -10.54
CA VAL A 100 -9.41 11.08 -9.30
C VAL A 100 -10.65 11.98 -9.21
N GLY A 101 -11.54 11.90 -10.21
CA GLY A 101 -12.73 12.74 -10.28
C GLY A 101 -13.81 12.30 -9.30
N TRP A 102 -14.45 13.27 -8.65
CA TRP A 102 -15.61 13.09 -7.80
C TRP A 102 -16.41 14.40 -7.71
N GLY A 103 -17.64 14.31 -7.19
CA GLY A 103 -18.52 15.47 -7.02
C GLY A 103 -19.33 15.84 -8.28
N THR A 104 -19.84 17.07 -8.34
CA THR A 104 -20.65 17.57 -9.46
C THR A 104 -19.81 17.83 -10.69
N SER A 105 -20.41 17.69 -11.89
CA SER A 105 -19.75 18.01 -13.16
C SER A 105 -19.38 19.49 -13.27
N ASN A 106 -18.42 19.80 -14.16
CA ASN A 106 -17.87 21.14 -14.40
C ASN A 106 -17.10 21.77 -13.22
N GLY A 107 -16.60 20.95 -12.30
CA GLY A 107 -15.72 21.38 -11.20
C GLY A 107 -14.26 20.98 -11.43
N TYR A 108 -13.42 21.29 -10.44
CA TYR A 108 -12.00 20.91 -10.40
C TYR A 108 -11.64 20.25 -9.06
N VAL A 109 -10.88 19.16 -9.10
CA VAL A 109 -10.40 18.41 -7.94
C VAL A 109 -8.94 18.78 -7.66
N TYR A 110 -8.62 18.90 -6.37
CA TYR A 110 -7.28 19.12 -5.85
C TYR A 110 -6.99 18.11 -4.74
N GLN A 111 -5.78 17.58 -4.70
CA GLN A 111 -5.30 16.67 -3.67
C GLN A 111 -3.87 17.07 -3.30
N LYS A 112 -3.55 17.06 -2.01
CA LYS A 112 -2.16 17.16 -1.55
C LYS A 112 -1.57 15.75 -1.54
N ALA A 113 -0.31 15.61 -1.94
CA ALA A 113 0.38 14.34 -1.79
C ALA A 113 0.40 13.91 -0.31
N TYR A 114 0.07 12.65 -0.07
CA TYR A 114 0.05 12.03 1.25
C TYR A 114 0.72 10.65 1.19
N LEU A 115 1.44 10.30 2.24
CA LEU A 115 2.08 8.99 2.38
C LEU A 115 2.12 8.61 3.87
N GLU A 116 1.64 7.40 4.17
CA GLU A 116 1.65 6.80 5.50
C GLU A 116 2.36 5.45 5.45
N PHE A 117 3.29 5.22 6.38
CA PHE A 117 4.17 4.06 6.32
C PHE A 117 4.78 3.72 7.69
N PHE A 118 5.24 2.46 7.82
CA PHE A 118 6.11 2.04 8.91
C PHE A 118 7.59 2.19 8.53
N LEU A 119 8.43 2.46 9.54
CA LEU A 119 9.89 2.43 9.45
C LEU A 119 10.47 1.64 10.62
N PHE A 120 11.62 1.02 10.36
CA PHE A 120 12.45 0.42 11.40
C PHE A 120 13.27 1.50 12.12
N ASN A 121 13.34 1.41 13.45
CA ASN A 121 13.87 2.44 14.34
C ASN A 121 15.29 2.91 13.96
N ASN A 122 16.13 1.99 13.47
CA ASN A 122 17.54 2.24 13.15
C ASN A 122 17.75 2.96 11.80
N LYS A 123 16.67 3.19 11.04
CA LYS A 123 16.71 3.66 9.65
C LYS A 123 16.06 5.04 9.44
N SER A 124 15.38 5.59 10.44
CA SER A 124 14.63 6.85 10.37
C SER A 124 15.41 8.03 9.79
N LYS A 125 16.65 8.28 10.23
CA LYS A 125 17.45 9.43 9.78
C LYS A 125 17.90 9.36 8.31
N LYS A 126 18.14 8.16 7.78
CA LYS A 126 18.62 7.96 6.40
C LYS A 126 17.47 7.91 5.39
N HIS A 127 16.26 7.55 5.82
CA HIS A 127 15.10 7.40 4.93
C HIS A 127 14.34 8.72 4.75
N ALA A 128 14.45 9.66 5.70
CA ALA A 128 13.89 11.00 5.54
C ALA A 128 14.41 11.73 4.29
N SER A 129 15.67 11.48 3.86
CA SER A 129 16.25 12.04 2.63
C SER A 129 15.87 11.30 1.35
N ILE A 130 15.13 10.20 1.44
CA ILE A 130 14.64 9.44 0.27
C ILE A 130 13.23 9.93 -0.10
N ILE A 131 12.50 10.49 0.87
CA ILE A 131 11.10 10.92 0.73
C ILE A 131 11.00 12.41 0.34
N GLY A 132 12.10 13.18 0.41
CA GLY A 132 12.19 14.59 0.02
C GLY A 132 13.49 14.93 -0.68
#